data_AF-A0A2S6WCM4-F1
#
_entry.id   AF-A0A2S6WCM4-F1
#
_cell.length_a   1.000
_cell.length_b   1.000
_cell.length_c   1.000
_cell.angle_alpha   90.00
_cell.angle_beta   90.00
_cell.angle_gamma   90.00
#
_symmetry.space_group_name_H-M   'P 1'
#
loop_
_entity.id
_entity.type
_entity.pdbx_description
1 polymer ?
#
loop_
_entity_poly.entity_id
_entity_poly.type
_entity_poly.pdbx_seq_one_letter_code
_entity_poly.pdbx_strand_id
1 'polypeptide(L)'
;MPDLSHHARRLRDIADALGAQSRPTDDPLTPHPETAAVIADRHIKRGQLNYAVPDILQLQRRIRRYNADHGTPHGDTVAIALDIWLRAKGYPPDLTPFKPQAP
;
A
#
# COMPACT_ATOMS: atom_id res chain seq x y z
N MET A 1 31.39 6.03 -33.69
CA MET A 1 30.98 6.44 -32.33
C MET A 1 29.47 6.56 -32.34
N PRO A 2 28.72 5.70 -31.61
CA PRO A 2 27.26 5.79 -31.57
C PRO A 2 26.84 7.14 -30.97
N ASP A 3 25.78 7.73 -31.50
CA ASP A 3 25.29 9.05 -31.08
C ASP A 3 24.64 8.97 -29.69
N LEU A 4 25.47 9.15 -28.66
CA LEU A 4 25.07 9.15 -27.26
C LEU A 4 24.09 10.29 -26.92
N SER A 5 24.06 11.34 -27.72
CA SER A 5 23.21 12.52 -27.54
C SER A 5 21.75 12.18 -27.77
N HIS A 6 21.46 11.40 -28.81
CA HIS A 6 20.11 10.91 -29.09
C HIS A 6 19.61 9.96 -27.99
N HIS A 7 20.51 9.11 -27.46
CA HIS A 7 20.16 8.21 -26.37
C HIS A 7 19.87 8.96 -25.07
N ALA A 8 20.69 9.96 -24.72
CA ALA A 8 20.48 10.79 -23.54
C ALA A 8 19.16 11.57 -23.61
N ARG A 9 18.80 12.10 -24.79
CA ARG A 9 17.51 12.78 -25.00
C ARG A 9 16.34 11.81 -24.83
N ARG A 10 16.42 10.61 -25.41
CA ARG A 10 15.38 9.59 -25.26
C ARG A 10 15.19 9.13 -23.81
N LEU A 11 16.28 9.00 -23.04
CA LEU A 11 16.20 8.69 -21.61
C LEU A 11 15.54 9.84 -20.82
N ARG A 12 15.81 11.09 -21.20
CA ARG A 12 15.17 12.26 -20.60
C ARG A 12 13.67 12.27 -20.88
N ASP A 13 13.27 12.04 -22.14
CA ASP A 13 11.87 12.01 -22.53
C ASP A 13 11.09 10.90 -21.80
N ILE A 14 11.73 9.73 -21.59
CA ILE A 14 11.15 8.64 -20.79
C ILE A 14 11.03 9.06 -19.32
N ALA A 15 12.06 9.67 -18.73
CA ALA A 15 12.01 10.13 -17.35
C ALA A 15 10.93 11.20 -17.13
N ASP A 16 10.80 12.13 -18.07
CA ASP A 16 9.80 13.20 -18.00
C ASP A 16 8.38 12.64 -18.21
N ALA A 17 8.20 11.64 -19.10
CA ALA A 17 6.94 10.93 -19.27
C ALA A 17 6.55 10.07 -18.05
N LEU A 18 7.54 9.49 -17.34
CA LEU A 18 7.31 8.77 -16.08
C LEU A 18 6.99 9.74 -14.92
N GLY A 19 7.64 10.90 -14.90
CA GLY A 19 7.34 11.99 -13.96
C GLY A 19 5.94 12.55 -14.17
N ALA A 20 5.52 12.75 -15.42
CA ALA A 20 4.18 13.24 -15.75
C ALA A 20 3.06 12.21 -15.47
N GLN A 21 3.37 10.91 -15.50
CA GLN A 21 2.45 9.83 -15.11
C GLN A 21 2.35 9.64 -13.59
N SER A 22 3.29 10.20 -12.83
CA SER A 22 3.21 10.24 -11.36
C SER A 22 2.10 11.22 -10.99
N ARG A 23 0.88 10.70 -10.82
CA ARG A 23 -0.27 11.44 -10.28
C ARG A 23 0.14 12.18 -9.00
N PRO A 24 -0.45 13.37 -8.73
CA PRO A 24 -0.21 14.08 -7.48
C PRO A 24 -0.43 13.08 -6.36
N THR A 25 0.60 12.95 -5.51
CA THR A 25 0.65 12.03 -4.38
C THR A 25 -0.68 12.10 -3.62
N ASP A 26 -1.55 11.11 -3.85
CA ASP A 26 -2.58 10.76 -2.88
C ASP A 26 -1.88 10.67 -1.53
N ASP A 27 -2.49 11.21 -0.47
CA ASP A 27 -1.92 11.18 0.88
C ASP A 27 -1.27 9.80 1.08
N PRO A 28 0.03 9.71 1.45
CA PRO A 28 0.74 8.44 1.54
C PRO A 28 0.10 7.46 2.52
N LEU A 29 -0.87 7.91 3.33
CA LEU A 29 -1.69 7.11 4.23
C LEU A 29 -3.07 6.75 3.66
N THR A 30 -3.36 7.12 2.41
CA THR A 30 -4.58 6.72 1.71
C THR A 30 -4.47 5.25 1.30
N PRO A 31 -5.40 4.39 1.73
CA PRO A 31 -5.39 2.99 1.34
C PRO A 31 -5.56 2.85 -0.18
N HIS A 32 -4.85 1.89 -0.76
CA HIS A 32 -5.04 1.54 -2.16
C HIS A 32 -6.51 1.13 -2.40
N PRO A 33 -7.13 1.48 -3.55
CA PRO A 33 -8.54 1.16 -3.81
C PRO A 33 -8.90 -0.31 -3.66
N GLU A 34 -8.00 -1.21 -4.07
CA GLU A 34 -8.17 -2.67 -3.86
C GLU A 34 -8.24 -3.03 -2.37
N THR A 35 -7.38 -2.42 -1.56
CA THR A 35 -7.32 -2.65 -0.11
C THR A 35 -8.59 -2.12 0.55
N ALA A 36 -9.05 -0.93 0.14
CA ALA A 36 -10.32 -0.38 0.61
C ALA A 36 -11.51 -1.30 0.26
N ALA A 37 -11.53 -1.86 -0.95
CA ALA A 37 -12.57 -2.80 -1.39
C ALA A 37 -12.56 -4.11 -0.58
N VAL A 38 -11.38 -4.68 -0.34
CA VAL A 38 -11.18 -5.89 0.47
C VAL A 38 -11.60 -5.68 1.93
N ILE A 39 -11.27 -4.53 2.52
CA ILE A 39 -11.63 -4.20 3.91
C ILE A 39 -13.13 -3.94 4.06
N ALA A 40 -13.77 -3.36 3.05
CA ALA A 40 -15.21 -3.12 3.05
C ALA A 40 -16.04 -4.42 3.00
N ASP A 41 -15.49 -5.51 2.48
CA ASP A 41 -16.17 -6.80 2.43
C ASP A 41 -16.19 -7.49 3.81
N ARG A 42 -17.41 -7.68 4.34
CA ARG A 42 -17.64 -8.33 5.64
C ARG A 42 -17.48 -9.85 5.60
N HIS A 43 -17.51 -10.48 4.43
CA HIS A 43 -17.51 -11.94 4.29
C HIS A 43 -16.15 -12.52 3.88
N ILE A 44 -15.10 -11.70 3.85
CA ILE A 44 -13.78 -12.15 3.44
C ILE A 44 -13.13 -13.05 4.51
N LYS A 45 -12.45 -14.10 4.06
CA LYS A 45 -11.66 -14.97 4.95
C LYS A 45 -10.48 -14.17 5.51
N ARG A 46 -10.32 -14.17 6.83
CA ARG A 46 -9.26 -13.43 7.54
C ARG A 46 -8.23 -14.40 8.12
N GLY A 47 -6.98 -14.26 7.68
CA GLY A 47 -5.84 -14.98 8.26
C GLY A 47 -5.29 -14.27 9.51
N GLN A 48 -4.68 -15.03 10.41
CA GLN A 48 -3.96 -14.48 11.57
C GLN A 48 -2.49 -14.21 11.21
N LEU A 49 -1.98 -13.02 11.58
CA LEU A 49 -0.56 -12.71 11.53
C LEU A 49 0.04 -12.95 12.92
N ASN A 50 0.92 -13.94 13.04
CA ASN A 50 1.53 -14.34 14.32
C ASN A 50 2.95 -13.76 14.43
N TYR A 51 3.06 -12.49 14.82
CA TYR A 51 4.34 -11.82 15.06
C TYR A 51 4.37 -11.12 16.41
N ALA A 52 5.49 -11.26 17.12
CA ALA A 52 5.75 -10.46 18.33
C ALA A 52 6.20 -9.05 17.92
N VAL A 53 5.63 -8.03 18.57
CA VAL A 53 6.00 -6.62 18.36
C VAL A 53 6.60 -6.05 19.66
N PRO A 54 7.54 -5.10 19.57
CA PRO A 54 8.08 -4.44 20.76
C PRO A 54 6.97 -3.76 21.59
N ASP A 55 6.93 -4.08 22.87
CA ASP A 55 5.95 -3.57 23.84
C ASP A 55 6.07 -2.05 24.07
N ILE A 56 7.29 -1.54 24.02
CA ILE A 56 7.61 -0.11 24.18
C ILE A 56 6.90 0.78 23.16
N LEU A 57 6.55 0.24 21.98
CA LEU A 57 5.80 0.96 20.94
C LEU A 57 4.30 1.07 21.26
N GLN A 58 3.83 0.29 22.24
CA GLN A 58 2.44 0.27 22.73
C GLN A 58 1.39 0.14 21.61
N LEU A 59 1.71 -0.61 20.55
CA LEU A 59 0.86 -0.67 19.33
C LEU A 59 -0.57 -1.12 19.65
N GLN A 60 -0.74 -2.11 20.53
CA GLN A 60 -2.06 -2.57 20.94
C GLN A 60 -2.89 -1.46 21.59
N ARG A 61 -2.29 -0.63 22.45
CA ARG A 61 -2.98 0.49 23.11
C ARG A 61 -3.38 1.57 22.10
N ARG A 62 -2.47 1.89 21.18
CA ARG A 62 -2.70 2.91 20.14
C ARG A 62 -3.82 2.50 19.20
N ILE A 63 -3.82 1.24 18.75
CA ILE A 63 -4.86 0.69 17.87
C ILE A 63 -6.22 0.66 18.59
N ARG A 64 -6.26 0.27 19.87
CA ARG A 64 -7.50 0.33 20.69
C ARG A 64 -8.07 1.73 20.78
N ARG A 65 -7.21 2.73 21.01
CA ARG A 65 -7.66 4.13 21.07
C ARG A 65 -8.16 4.62 19.71
N TYR A 66 -7.43 4.31 18.64
CA TYR A 66 -7.83 4.66 17.29
C TYR A 66 -9.20 4.08 16.90
N ASN A 67 -9.45 2.81 17.26
CA ASN A 67 -10.76 2.17 17.08
C ASN A 67 -11.86 2.89 17.86
N ALA A 68 -11.62 3.30 19.11
CA ALA A 68 -12.59 4.04 19.90
C ALA A 68 -12.93 5.40 19.28
N ASP A 69 -11.94 6.07 18.69
CA ASP A 69 -12.10 7.40 18.10
C ASP A 69 -12.72 7.36 16.67
N HIS A 70 -12.46 6.30 15.88
CA HIS A 70 -12.82 6.24 14.44
C HIS A 70 -13.71 5.05 14.05
N GLY A 71 -13.99 4.12 14.96
CA GLY A 71 -14.77 2.90 14.69
C GLY A 71 -14.07 1.84 13.82
N THR A 72 -12.83 2.08 13.37
CA THR A 72 -12.09 1.14 12.52
C THR A 72 -11.62 -0.08 13.31
N PRO A 73 -11.97 -1.33 12.93
CA PRO A 73 -11.52 -2.53 13.63
C PRO A 73 -9.99 -2.62 13.72
N HIS A 74 -9.49 -3.25 14.80
CA HIS A 74 -8.04 -3.39 15.02
C HIS A 74 -7.35 -4.10 13.85
N GLY A 75 -7.96 -5.19 13.36
CA GLY A 75 -7.43 -5.97 12.24
C GLY A 75 -7.38 -5.15 10.95
N ASP A 76 -8.37 -4.32 10.70
CA ASP A 76 -8.43 -3.46 9.50
C ASP A 76 -7.39 -2.35 9.58
N THR A 77 -7.18 -1.76 10.76
CA THR A 77 -6.13 -0.77 11.00
C THR A 77 -4.76 -1.35 10.67
N VAL A 78 -4.48 -2.59 11.12
CA VAL A 78 -3.21 -3.28 10.86
C VAL A 78 -3.08 -3.63 9.37
N ALA A 79 -4.13 -4.17 8.76
CA ALA A 79 -4.12 -4.56 7.36
C ALA A 79 -3.89 -3.36 6.43
N ILE A 80 -4.60 -2.24 6.66
CA ILE A 80 -4.43 -1.01 5.89
C ILE A 80 -3.02 -0.45 6.04
N ALA A 81 -2.54 -0.29 7.28
CA ALA A 81 -1.22 0.30 7.52
C ALA A 81 -0.09 -0.56 6.93
N LEU A 82 -0.20 -1.89 7.05
CA LEU A 82 0.80 -2.81 6.50
C LEU A 82 0.77 -2.85 4.98
N ASP A 83 -0.42 -2.88 4.36
CA ASP A 83 -0.56 -2.88 2.91
C ASP A 83 -0.03 -1.58 2.28
N ILE A 84 -0.36 -0.42 2.86
CA ILE A 84 0.20 0.88 2.44
C ILE A 84 1.73 0.83 2.52
N TRP A 85 2.29 0.36 3.64
CA TRP A 85 3.74 0.30 3.81
C TRP A 85 4.39 -0.65 2.80
N LEU A 86 3.81 -1.82 2.54
CA LEU A 86 4.33 -2.79 1.56
C LEU A 86 4.27 -2.22 0.13
N ARG A 87 3.16 -1.59 -0.25
CA ARG A 87 3.00 -0.98 -1.57
C ARG A 87 3.93 0.21 -1.78
N ALA A 88 4.13 1.04 -0.75
CA ALA A 88 5.13 2.11 -0.76
C ALA A 88 6.57 1.57 -0.90
N LYS A 89 6.82 0.32 -0.49
CA LYS A 89 8.08 -0.40 -0.73
C LYS A 89 8.14 -1.14 -2.07
N GLY A 90 7.07 -1.09 -2.87
CA GLY A 90 6.98 -1.74 -4.17
C GLY A 90 6.59 -3.22 -4.11
N TYR A 91 5.88 -3.65 -3.07
CA TYR A 91 5.41 -5.03 -2.92
C TYR A 91 3.89 -5.18 -3.17
N PRO A 92 3.46 -6.28 -3.83
CA PRO A 92 4.29 -7.27 -4.52
C PRO A 92 5.02 -6.66 -5.74
N PRO A 93 6.26 -7.09 -6.04
CA PRO A 93 7.04 -6.55 -7.17
C PRO A 93 6.42 -6.89 -8.53
N ASP A 94 5.62 -7.95 -8.60
CA ASP A 94 4.89 -8.36 -9.78
C ASP A 94 3.44 -7.86 -9.67
N LEU A 95 3.11 -6.87 -10.51
CA LEU A 95 1.78 -6.26 -10.64
C LEU A 95 0.77 -7.21 -11.31
N THR A 96 0.63 -8.45 -10.84
CA THR A 96 -0.60 -9.19 -11.13
C THR A 96 -1.70 -8.63 -10.22
N PRO A 97 -2.77 -8.05 -10.77
CA PRO A 97 -3.85 -7.49 -9.96
C PRO A 97 -4.38 -8.57 -9.02
N PHE A 98 -4.55 -8.20 -7.76
CA PHE A 98 -5.08 -9.10 -6.74
C PHE A 98 -6.44 -9.60 -7.21
N LYS A 99 -6.54 -10.87 -7.59
CA LYS A 99 -7.81 -11.47 -7.99
C LYS A 99 -8.52 -11.88 -6.70
N PRO A 100 -9.62 -11.22 -6.29
CA PRO A 100 -10.34 -11.65 -5.11
C PRO A 100 -10.81 -13.09 -5.33
N GLN A 101 -10.47 -13.99 -4.40
CA GLN A 101 -10.90 -15.38 -4.47
C GLN A 101 -12.43 -15.43 -4.36
N ALA A 102 -13.08 -16.00 -5.37
CA ALA A 102 -14.52 -16.25 -5.37
C ALA A 102 -14.90 -17.22 -4.23
N PRO A 103 -16.14 -17.11 -3.69
CA PRO A 103 -16.60 -17.84 -2.50
C PRO A 103 -16.50 -19.37 -2.62
#